data_AF-A0AA41SCA8-F1
#
_entry.id   AF-A0AA41SCA8-F1
#
_cell.length_a   1.000
_cell.length_b   1.000
_cell.length_c   1.000
_cell.angle_alpha   90.00
_cell.angle_beta   90.00
_cell.angle_gamma   90.00
#
_symmetry.space_group_name_H-M   'P 1'
#
loop_
_entity.id
_entity.type
_entity.pdbx_description
1 polymer ?
#
loop_
_entity_poly.entity_id
_entity_poly.type
_entity_poly.pdbx_seq_one_letter_code
_entity_poly.pdbx_strand_id
1 'polypeptide(L)'
;MVIMTTQLLGFGWAGIFRRFLVEPAAMWWPSNLVQVSLFRALHENEKRERGRMTRTQFFMIVLMSSFAYYLFPGYLFPMLTSLSWVCWVFPKSVLAHQLGSGMSGLGLGAISLDWAASAYLSSALASPWFATANMAVGFALIMYIITPISYWLNVYNAKSFPIFSQGLFTSSGQDYDISGIINKNFQIDLPAYEKSGPLQLSTFFAMSYGIGFATLSATLVHVALFHG
;
A
#
# COMPACT_ATOMS: atom_id res chain seq x y z
N MET A 1 -20.97 2.56 10.95
CA MET A 1 -20.73 2.55 12.41
C MET A 1 -19.36 1.98 12.77
N VAL A 2 -18.98 0.79 12.26
CA VAL A 2 -17.66 0.15 12.52
C VAL A 2 -16.46 1.03 12.17
N ILE A 3 -16.52 1.77 11.05
CA ILE A 3 -15.45 2.69 10.65
C ILE A 3 -15.29 3.81 11.68
N MET A 4 -16.40 4.35 12.21
CA MET A 4 -16.34 5.45 13.17
C MET A 4 -15.83 4.97 14.53
N THR A 5 -16.25 3.80 15.00
CA THR A 5 -15.77 3.23 16.27
C THR A 5 -14.29 2.87 16.21
N THR A 6 -13.80 2.30 15.10
CA THR A 6 -12.37 1.96 14.92
C THR A 6 -11.50 3.21 14.86
N GLN A 7 -11.92 4.26 14.15
CA GLN A 7 -11.19 5.52 14.08
C GLN A 7 -11.15 6.24 15.44
N LEU A 8 -12.29 6.31 16.15
CA LEU A 8 -12.35 6.90 17.49
C LEU A 8 -11.49 6.14 18.51
N LEU A 9 -11.46 4.80 18.44
CA LEU A 9 -10.53 3.99 19.22
C LEU A 9 -9.07 4.33 18.91
N GLY A 10 -8.72 4.47 17.63
CA GLY A 10 -7.38 4.88 17.20
C GLY A 10 -6.96 6.23 17.78
N PHE A 11 -7.84 7.24 17.72
CA PHE A 11 -7.60 8.54 18.34
C PHE A 11 -7.51 8.46 19.87
N GLY A 12 -8.33 7.61 20.51
CA GLY A 12 -8.28 7.38 21.96
C GLY A 12 -6.93 6.80 22.40
N TRP A 13 -6.43 5.79 21.68
CA TRP A 13 -5.09 5.23 21.90
C TRP A 13 -4.01 6.27 21.68
N ALA A 14 -4.05 7.01 20.56
CA ALA A 14 -3.09 8.08 20.29
C ALA A 14 -3.03 9.13 21.40
N GLY A 15 -4.17 9.46 22.03
CA GLY A 15 -4.24 10.34 23.19
C GLY A 15 -3.53 9.78 24.43
N ILE A 16 -3.76 8.51 24.76
CA ILE A 16 -3.12 7.84 25.91
C ILE A 16 -1.59 7.75 25.71
N PHE A 17 -1.15 7.42 24.49
CA PHE A 17 0.27 7.28 24.18
C PHE A 17 0.97 8.59 23.85
N ARG A 18 0.27 9.73 23.81
CA ARG A 18 0.84 11.05 23.49
C ARG A 18 2.06 11.38 24.36
N ARG A 19 1.98 11.12 25.67
CA ARG A 19 3.08 11.37 26.62
C ARG A 19 4.34 10.55 26.30
N PHE A 20 4.16 9.36 25.73
CA PHE A 20 5.26 8.44 25.45
C PHE A 20 5.78 8.55 24.01
N LEU A 21 4.93 8.88 23.04
CA LEU A 21 5.28 8.87 21.61
C LEU A 21 5.47 10.26 21.01
N VAL A 22 4.88 11.31 21.60
CA VAL A 22 4.83 12.66 21.01
C VAL A 22 5.62 13.68 21.81
N GLU A 23 5.54 13.63 23.14
CA GLU A 23 6.27 14.57 24.01
C GLU A 23 7.80 14.43 23.94
N PRO A 24 8.38 13.22 23.78
CA PRO A 24 9.83 13.09 23.63
C PRO A 24 10.33 13.62 22.28
N ALA A 25 11.21 14.63 22.31
CA ALA A 25 11.80 15.23 21.10
C ALA A 25 12.60 14.25 20.23
N ALA A 26 13.06 13.12 20.80
CA ALA A 26 13.78 12.09 20.07
C ALA A 26 12.87 11.23 19.16
N MET A 27 11.55 11.23 19.36
CA MET A 27 10.59 10.38 18.64
C MET A 27 9.91 11.09 17.46
N TRP A 28 10.64 11.94 16.75
CA TRP A 28 10.13 12.58 15.54
C TRP A 28 10.20 11.61 14.35
N TRP A 29 9.11 11.51 13.59
CA TRP A 29 9.10 10.76 12.32
C TRP A 29 9.07 11.73 11.13
N PRO A 30 9.91 11.54 10.10
CA PRO A 30 10.01 12.44 8.95
C PRO A 30 8.70 12.77 8.23
N SER A 31 7.73 11.85 8.15
CA SER A 31 6.44 12.12 7.51
C SER A 31 5.65 13.25 8.18
N ASN A 32 5.82 13.44 9.50
CA ASN A 32 5.15 14.52 10.23
C ASN A 32 5.69 15.90 9.85
N LEU A 33 6.97 15.99 9.44
CA LEU A 33 7.58 17.26 9.03
C LEU A 33 6.93 17.82 7.77
N VAL A 34 6.47 16.96 6.84
CA VAL A 34 5.76 17.39 5.63
C VAL A 34 4.46 18.12 6.02
N GLN A 35 3.69 17.54 6.94
CA GLN A 35 2.44 18.14 7.40
C GLN A 35 2.68 19.44 8.19
N VAL A 36 3.69 19.48 9.06
CA VAL A 36 4.08 20.70 9.78
C VAL A 36 4.53 21.79 8.81
N SER A 37 5.26 21.43 7.75
CA SER A 37 5.72 22.37 6.74
C SER A 37 4.56 23.02 5.97
N LEU A 38 3.49 22.26 5.72
CA LEU A 38 2.27 22.75 5.11
C LEU A 38 1.53 23.71 6.04
N PHE A 39 1.27 23.30 7.29
CA PHE A 39 0.55 24.16 8.24
C PHE A 39 1.29 25.47 8.50
N ARG A 40 2.61 25.40 8.61
CA ARG A 40 3.46 26.57 8.78
C ARG A 40 3.43 27.48 7.55
N ALA A 41 3.36 26.93 6.34
CA ALA A 41 3.19 27.72 5.11
C ALA A 41 1.82 28.45 5.04
N LEU A 42 0.79 27.89 5.66
CA LEU A 42 -0.58 28.45 5.68
C LEU A 42 -0.82 29.46 6.80
N HIS A 43 -0.21 29.28 7.97
CA HIS A 43 -0.49 30.09 9.17
C HIS A 43 0.57 31.14 9.50
N GLU A 44 1.82 30.96 9.05
CA GLU A 44 2.90 31.89 9.38
C GLU A 44 2.85 33.10 8.44
N ASN A 45 2.57 34.28 8.99
CA ASN A 45 2.58 35.53 8.22
C ASN A 45 4.04 35.93 7.91
N GLU A 46 4.44 35.80 6.65
CA GLU A 46 5.80 36.10 6.21
C GLU A 46 6.01 37.60 5.96
N LYS A 47 7.10 38.16 6.50
CA LYS A 47 7.60 39.47 6.07
C LYS A 47 8.36 39.30 4.76
N ARG A 48 7.89 39.95 3.70
CA ARG A 48 8.50 39.88 2.37
C ARG A 48 9.88 40.54 2.37
N GLU A 49 10.94 39.73 2.30
CA GLU A 49 12.28 40.25 1.99
C GLU A 49 12.37 40.61 0.50
N ARG A 50 12.98 41.77 0.19
CA ARG A 50 13.13 42.24 -1.20
C ARG A 50 13.97 41.23 -2.01
N GLY A 51 13.35 40.61 -3.01
CA GLY A 51 14.01 39.74 -3.99
C GLY A 51 13.74 38.24 -3.86
N ARG A 52 13.00 37.78 -2.83
CA ARG A 52 12.67 36.36 -2.63
C ARG A 52 11.17 36.11 -2.80
N MET A 53 10.81 34.98 -3.40
CA MET A 53 9.40 34.55 -3.44
C MET A 53 8.91 34.24 -2.02
N THR A 54 7.67 34.60 -1.70
CA THR A 54 7.08 34.21 -0.41
C THR A 54 6.75 32.72 -0.43
N ARG A 55 6.79 32.10 0.74
CA ARG A 55 6.43 30.69 0.93
C ARG A 55 4.99 30.40 0.51
N THR A 56 4.08 31.36 0.69
CA THR A 56 2.69 31.26 0.21
C THR A 56 2.61 31.30 -1.31
N GLN A 57 3.42 32.12 -1.99
CA GLN A 57 3.49 32.13 -3.45
C GLN A 57 4.05 30.81 -3.99
N PHE A 58 5.11 30.29 -3.39
CA PHE A 58 5.66 28.98 -3.72
C PHE A 58 4.62 27.87 -3.53
N PHE A 59 3.90 27.88 -2.39
CA PHE A 59 2.82 26.94 -2.12
C PHE A 59 1.73 26.98 -3.19
N MET A 60 1.27 28.16 -3.59
CA MET A 60 0.24 28.32 -4.63
C MET A 60 0.71 27.82 -6.01
N ILE A 61 1.96 28.11 -6.38
CA ILE A 61 2.54 27.61 -7.64
C ILE A 61 2.60 26.09 -7.63
N VAL A 62 3.12 25.49 -6.55
CA VAL A 62 3.21 24.03 -6.40
C VAL A 62 1.81 23.41 -6.43
N LEU A 63 0.85 23.96 -5.67
CA LEU A 63 -0.53 23.47 -5.64
C LEU A 63 -1.17 23.44 -7.04
N MET A 64 -1.07 24.54 -7.79
CA MET A 64 -1.63 24.62 -9.15
C MET A 64 -0.90 23.69 -10.11
N SER A 65 0.44 23.60 -10.01
CA SER A 65 1.23 22.70 -10.84
C SER A 65 0.92 21.22 -10.56
N SER A 66 0.74 20.84 -9.29
CA SER A 66 0.37 19.48 -8.90
C SER A 66 -1.06 19.16 -9.35
N PHE A 67 -1.99 20.10 -9.22
CA PHE A 67 -3.36 19.93 -9.73
C PHE A 67 -3.37 19.69 -11.25
N ALA A 68 -2.64 20.51 -12.01
CA ALA A 68 -2.49 20.31 -13.46
C ALA A 68 -1.78 18.99 -13.80
N TYR A 69 -0.76 18.61 -13.01
CA TYR A 69 -0.06 17.34 -13.19
C TYR A 69 -0.99 16.16 -13.00
N TYR A 70 -1.77 16.09 -11.93
CA TYR A 70 -2.66 14.95 -11.64
C TYR A 70 -3.77 14.74 -12.67
N LEU A 71 -4.21 15.80 -13.36
CA LEU A 71 -5.14 15.68 -14.49
C LEU A 71 -4.55 14.86 -15.64
N PHE A 72 -3.22 14.87 -15.81
CA PHE A 72 -2.55 14.21 -16.91
C PHE A 72 -2.57 12.67 -16.80
N PRO A 73 -2.01 12.02 -15.74
CA PRO A 73 -2.13 10.58 -15.58
C PRO A 73 -3.54 10.16 -15.15
N GLY A 74 -4.33 11.03 -14.50
CA GLY A 74 -5.66 10.67 -14.02
C GLY A 74 -6.74 10.61 -15.10
N TYR A 75 -6.67 11.48 -16.12
CA TYR A 75 -7.74 11.61 -17.12
C TYR A 75 -7.25 11.49 -18.57
N LEU A 76 -6.14 12.15 -18.92
CA LEU A 76 -5.68 12.19 -20.31
C LEU A 76 -4.95 10.91 -20.72
N PHE A 77 -4.09 10.39 -19.86
CA PHE A 77 -3.24 9.23 -20.15
C PHE A 77 -3.07 8.31 -18.94
N PRO A 78 -4.09 7.49 -18.61
CA PRO A 78 -4.03 6.53 -17.50
C PRO A 78 -2.91 5.50 -17.64
N MET A 79 -2.39 5.27 -18.85
CA MET A 79 -1.23 4.41 -19.09
C MET A 79 0.04 4.87 -18.34
N LEU A 80 0.19 6.16 -18.01
CA LEU A 80 1.35 6.65 -17.25
C LEU A 80 1.38 6.14 -15.80
N THR A 81 0.27 5.64 -15.28
CA THR A 81 0.22 5.07 -13.92
C THR A 81 0.99 3.75 -13.83
N SER A 82 1.12 2.99 -14.92
CA SER A 82 1.86 1.72 -14.95
C SER A 82 2.42 1.45 -16.35
N LEU A 83 3.63 1.96 -16.61
CA LEU A 83 4.38 1.69 -17.84
C LEU A 83 5.24 0.44 -17.65
N SER A 84 4.69 -0.72 -18.01
CA SER A 84 5.42 -1.99 -18.01
C SER A 84 6.18 -2.20 -19.31
N TRP A 85 7.49 -1.89 -19.33
CA TRP A 85 8.32 -2.06 -20.54
C TRP A 85 8.36 -3.53 -21.00
N VAL A 86 8.35 -4.48 -20.06
CA VAL A 86 8.36 -5.92 -20.33
C VAL A 86 7.11 -6.36 -21.10
N CYS A 87 5.93 -5.82 -20.74
CA CYS A 87 4.68 -6.11 -21.43
C CYS A 87 4.64 -5.50 -22.84
N TRP A 88 5.32 -4.37 -23.05
CA TRP A 88 5.42 -3.73 -24.35
C TRP A 88 6.36 -4.48 -25.32
N VAL A 89 7.49 -4.99 -24.84
CA VAL A 89 8.44 -5.76 -25.65
C VAL A 89 7.89 -7.15 -26.01
N PHE A 90 7.15 -7.79 -25.12
CA PHE A 90 6.60 -9.14 -25.34
C PHE A 90 5.07 -9.18 -25.22
N PRO A 91 4.33 -8.60 -26.19
CA PRO A 91 2.89 -8.43 -26.08
C PRO A 91 2.10 -9.75 -26.12
N LYS A 92 2.66 -10.84 -26.70
CA LYS A 92 1.96 -12.13 -26.87
C LYS A 92 2.28 -13.18 -25.80
N SER A 93 3.22 -12.92 -24.89
CA SER A 93 3.67 -13.92 -23.91
C SER A 93 2.92 -13.78 -22.59
N VAL A 94 2.12 -14.78 -22.22
CA VAL A 94 1.39 -14.80 -20.94
C VAL A 94 2.34 -14.68 -19.75
N LEU A 95 3.52 -15.31 -19.81
CA LEU A 95 4.54 -15.20 -18.76
C LEU A 95 5.11 -13.79 -18.66
N ALA A 96 5.33 -13.11 -19.79
CA ALA A 96 5.83 -11.73 -19.77
C ALA A 96 4.80 -10.77 -19.16
N HIS A 97 3.50 -11.03 -19.36
CA HIS A 97 2.42 -10.26 -18.73
C HIS A 97 2.31 -10.55 -17.24
N GLN A 98 2.40 -11.82 -16.82
CA GLN A 98 2.39 -12.20 -15.41
C GLN A 98 3.59 -11.65 -14.62
N LEU A 99 4.77 -11.58 -15.25
CA LEU A 99 5.97 -11.03 -14.63
C LEU A 99 6.00 -9.50 -14.68
N GLY A 100 5.64 -8.91 -15.82
CA GLY A 100 5.85 -7.49 -16.11
C GLY A 100 4.71 -6.56 -15.74
N SER A 101 3.47 -7.05 -15.66
CA SER A 101 2.31 -6.19 -15.39
C SER A 101 2.38 -5.62 -13.98
N GLY A 102 2.30 -4.29 -13.83
CA GLY A 102 2.27 -3.65 -12.51
C GLY A 102 0.92 -3.73 -11.79
N MET A 103 -0.17 -3.99 -12.52
CA MET A 103 -1.53 -4.05 -11.97
C MET A 103 -2.00 -5.48 -11.66
N SER A 104 -1.57 -6.45 -12.48
CA SER A 104 -2.06 -7.84 -12.42
C SER A 104 -0.93 -8.86 -12.43
N GLY A 105 0.31 -8.41 -12.23
CA GLY A 105 1.51 -9.24 -12.24
C GLY A 105 2.50 -8.82 -11.16
N LEU A 106 3.72 -9.34 -11.26
CA LEU A 106 4.79 -9.07 -10.30
C LEU A 106 5.42 -7.67 -10.46
N GLY A 107 5.07 -6.92 -11.50
CA GLY A 107 5.56 -5.57 -11.73
C GLY A 107 7.04 -5.45 -12.12
N LEU A 108 7.67 -6.52 -12.60
CA LEU A 108 9.07 -6.47 -13.06
C LEU A 108 9.20 -5.50 -14.23
N GLY A 109 9.87 -4.38 -14.01
CA GLY A 109 10.02 -3.35 -15.03
C GLY A 109 8.77 -2.49 -15.25
N ALA A 110 7.82 -2.47 -14.30
CA ALA A 110 6.77 -1.47 -14.28
C ALA A 110 7.33 -0.15 -13.72
N ILE A 111 7.21 0.92 -14.50
CA ILE A 111 7.57 2.28 -14.08
C ILE A 111 6.28 3.10 -14.00
N SER A 112 6.01 3.67 -12.84
CA SER A 112 4.91 4.60 -12.65
C SER A 112 5.45 6.02 -12.75
N LEU A 113 4.96 6.78 -13.72
CA LEU A 113 5.22 8.23 -13.78
C LEU A 113 4.20 9.02 -12.96
N ASP A 114 3.11 8.39 -12.56
CA ASP A 114 2.16 9.00 -11.63
C ASP A 114 2.72 9.03 -10.20
N TRP A 115 2.78 10.23 -9.63
CA TRP A 115 3.19 10.43 -8.24
C TRP A 115 2.19 9.84 -7.26
N ALA A 116 0.88 9.89 -7.55
CA ALA A 116 -0.14 9.30 -6.66
C ALA A 116 0.01 7.78 -6.59
N ALA A 117 0.18 7.11 -7.73
CA ALA A 117 0.48 5.68 -7.78
C ALA A 117 1.79 5.33 -7.02
N SER A 118 2.84 6.14 -7.20
CA SER A 118 4.16 5.87 -6.59
C SER A 118 4.18 6.14 -5.07
N ALA A 119 3.42 7.11 -4.59
CA ALA A 119 3.36 7.51 -3.18
C ALA A 119 2.28 6.77 -2.37
N TYR A 120 1.55 5.82 -2.99
CA TYR A 120 0.39 5.17 -2.39
C TYR A 120 0.70 4.45 -1.06
N LEU A 121 1.81 3.69 -1.01
CA LEU A 121 2.15 2.88 0.16
C LEU A 121 2.99 3.64 1.19
N SER A 122 3.94 4.43 0.71
CA SER A 122 4.74 5.33 1.52
C SER A 122 5.42 6.33 0.60
N SER A 123 5.35 7.62 0.95
CA SER A 123 6.05 8.64 0.17
C SER A 123 7.55 8.55 0.45
N ALA A 124 8.29 7.94 -0.48
CA ALA A 124 9.75 7.77 -0.38
C ALA A 124 10.50 9.10 -0.22
N LEU A 125 9.90 10.21 -0.64
CA LEU A 125 10.45 11.56 -0.46
C LEU A 125 10.47 12.01 0.99
N ALA A 126 9.49 11.57 1.77
CA ALA A 126 9.34 11.95 3.18
C ALA A 126 10.05 10.98 4.12
N SER A 127 10.19 9.71 3.72
CA SER A 127 10.75 8.65 4.56
C SER A 127 12.29 8.63 4.51
N PRO A 128 13.00 8.31 5.60
CA PRO A 128 14.46 8.22 5.58
C PRO A 128 14.93 7.04 4.72
N TRP A 129 16.10 7.19 4.07
CA TRP A 129 16.64 6.20 3.12
C TRP A 129 16.71 4.79 3.70
N PHE A 130 17.17 4.63 4.94
CA PHE A 130 17.27 3.32 5.59
C PHE A 130 15.91 2.60 5.69
N ALA A 131 14.85 3.33 6.03
CA ALA A 131 13.51 2.76 6.11
C ALA A 131 13.00 2.35 4.72
N THR A 132 13.22 3.20 3.71
CA THR A 132 12.87 2.88 2.32
C THR A 132 13.65 1.68 1.79
N ALA A 133 14.96 1.58 2.08
CA ALA A 133 15.78 0.44 1.70
C ALA A 133 15.30 -0.85 2.37
N ASN A 134 14.98 -0.83 3.65
CA ASN A 134 14.46 -2.01 4.36
C ASN A 134 13.11 -2.47 3.79
N MET A 135 12.19 -1.54 3.52
CA MET A 135 10.93 -1.84 2.84
C MET A 135 11.15 -2.41 1.45
N ALA A 136 12.10 -1.86 0.68
CA ALA A 136 12.42 -2.35 -0.67
C ALA A 136 13.00 -3.77 -0.64
N VAL A 137 13.86 -4.08 0.34
CA VAL A 137 14.39 -5.44 0.53
C VAL A 137 13.27 -6.40 0.91
N GLY A 138 12.41 -6.03 1.87
CA GLY A 138 11.25 -6.84 2.25
C GLY A 138 10.33 -7.10 1.06
N PHE A 139 10.02 -6.06 0.29
CA PHE A 139 9.24 -6.17 -0.95
C PHE A 139 9.89 -7.13 -1.96
N ALA A 140 11.19 -6.98 -2.23
CA ALA A 140 11.90 -7.83 -3.18
C ALA A 140 11.92 -9.30 -2.74
N LEU A 141 12.13 -9.58 -1.45
CA LEU A 141 12.09 -10.93 -0.90
C LEU A 141 10.70 -11.56 -1.08
N ILE A 142 9.64 -10.84 -0.77
CA ILE A 142 8.28 -11.37 -0.85
C ILE A 142 7.86 -11.54 -2.30
N MET A 143 7.93 -10.45 -3.07
CA MET A 143 7.40 -10.36 -4.43
C MET A 143 8.20 -11.18 -5.44
N TYR A 144 9.54 -11.20 -5.34
CA TYR A 144 10.41 -11.82 -6.35
C TYR A 144 10.99 -13.17 -5.95
N ILE A 145 11.03 -13.50 -4.65
CA ILE A 145 11.58 -14.79 -4.18
C ILE A 145 10.44 -15.68 -3.69
N ILE A 146 9.72 -15.25 -2.64
CA ILE A 146 8.74 -16.10 -1.96
C ILE A 146 7.52 -16.38 -2.84
N THR A 147 6.92 -15.36 -3.47
CA THR A 147 5.72 -15.52 -4.30
C THR A 147 5.97 -16.45 -5.50
N PRO A 148 7.06 -16.30 -6.28
CA PRO A 148 7.38 -17.23 -7.35
C PRO A 148 7.66 -18.64 -6.83
N ILE A 149 8.49 -18.81 -5.79
CA ILE A 149 8.79 -20.15 -5.24
C ILE A 149 7.51 -20.87 -4.82
N SER A 150 6.62 -20.18 -4.11
CA SER A 150 5.32 -20.71 -3.67
C SER A 150 4.43 -21.11 -4.85
N TYR A 151 4.40 -20.30 -5.91
CA TYR A 151 3.63 -20.59 -7.12
C TYR A 151 4.17 -21.81 -7.89
N TRP A 152 5.49 -21.91 -8.05
CA TRP A 152 6.13 -23.00 -8.79
C TRP A 152 6.05 -24.34 -8.06
N LEU A 153 6.22 -24.33 -6.73
CA LEU A 153 6.04 -25.49 -5.85
C LEU A 153 4.57 -25.85 -5.60
N ASN A 154 3.62 -25.10 -6.18
CA ASN A 154 2.17 -25.31 -6.05
C ASN A 154 1.68 -25.40 -4.59
N VAL A 155 2.29 -24.61 -3.71
CA VAL A 155 1.91 -24.54 -2.30
C VAL A 155 0.51 -23.91 -2.21
N TYR A 156 -0.42 -24.51 -1.47
CA TYR A 156 -1.85 -24.08 -1.41
C TYR A 156 -2.61 -24.14 -2.76
N ASN A 157 -2.27 -25.04 -3.68
CA ASN A 157 -2.87 -25.09 -5.03
C ASN A 157 -2.74 -23.74 -5.77
N ALA A 158 -1.61 -23.06 -5.59
CA ALA A 158 -1.32 -21.75 -6.16
C ALA A 158 -1.57 -21.65 -7.67
N LYS A 159 -1.33 -22.73 -8.42
CA LYS A 159 -1.49 -22.75 -9.90
C LYS A 159 -2.95 -22.66 -10.36
N SER A 160 -3.91 -22.90 -9.47
CA SER A 160 -5.33 -22.73 -9.75
C SER A 160 -5.76 -21.26 -9.75
N PHE A 161 -4.90 -20.35 -9.28
CA PHE A 161 -5.20 -18.93 -9.10
C PHE A 161 -4.16 -18.04 -9.81
N PRO A 162 -4.51 -16.80 -10.17
CA PRO A 162 -3.53 -15.84 -10.67
C PRO A 162 -2.42 -15.57 -9.63
N ILE A 163 -1.17 -15.44 -10.12
CA ILE A 163 0.03 -15.20 -9.29
C ILE A 163 -0.13 -13.98 -8.38
N PHE A 164 -0.78 -12.94 -8.90
CA PHE A 164 -1.06 -11.70 -8.20
C PHE A 164 -2.55 -11.39 -8.27
N SER A 165 -3.24 -11.49 -7.12
CA SER A 165 -4.64 -11.08 -6.98
C SER A 165 -4.96 -10.81 -5.52
N GLN A 166 -5.81 -9.81 -5.28
CA GLN A 166 -6.41 -9.52 -3.97
C GLN A 166 -7.78 -10.20 -3.80
N GLY A 167 -8.23 -10.93 -4.82
CA GLY A 167 -9.52 -11.60 -4.85
C GLY A 167 -9.60 -12.83 -3.97
N LEU A 168 -10.83 -13.22 -3.67
CA LEU A 168 -11.21 -14.43 -2.97
C LEU A 168 -11.64 -15.47 -3.99
N PHE A 169 -11.18 -16.71 -3.84
CA PHE A 169 -11.47 -17.76 -4.81
C PHE A 169 -12.08 -19.01 -4.16
N THR A 170 -12.82 -19.76 -4.96
CA THR A 170 -13.28 -21.11 -4.65
C THR A 170 -12.18 -22.13 -4.92
N SER A 171 -12.29 -23.35 -4.40
CA SER A 171 -11.33 -24.44 -4.67
C SER A 171 -11.13 -24.77 -6.16
N SER A 172 -12.07 -24.38 -7.03
CA SER A 172 -12.03 -24.58 -8.48
C SER A 172 -11.38 -23.43 -9.25
N GLY A 173 -10.92 -22.35 -8.59
CA GLY A 173 -10.29 -21.20 -9.26
C GLY A 173 -11.25 -20.07 -9.66
N GLN A 174 -12.56 -20.20 -9.41
CA GLN A 174 -13.53 -19.16 -9.70
C GLN A 174 -13.63 -18.13 -8.57
N ASP A 175 -13.93 -16.88 -8.93
CA ASP A 175 -14.18 -15.81 -7.96
C ASP A 175 -15.27 -16.22 -6.96
N TYR A 176 -15.01 -16.00 -5.68
CA TYR A 176 -15.90 -16.40 -4.61
C TYR A 176 -17.06 -15.40 -4.45
N ASP A 177 -18.29 -15.86 -4.62
CA ASP A 177 -19.47 -15.01 -4.45
C ASP A 177 -19.80 -14.80 -2.96
N ILE A 178 -19.31 -13.69 -2.42
CA ILE A 178 -19.57 -13.26 -1.05
C ILE A 178 -21.05 -12.90 -0.85
N SER A 179 -21.74 -12.41 -1.89
CA SER A 179 -23.14 -12.00 -1.78
C SER A 179 -24.08 -13.19 -1.68
N GLY A 180 -23.70 -14.33 -2.28
CA GLY A 180 -24.45 -15.58 -2.19
C GLY A 180 -24.42 -16.27 -0.82
N ILE A 181 -23.42 -15.98 0.02
CA ILE A 181 -23.28 -16.58 1.37
C ILE A 181 -23.76 -15.68 2.50
N ILE A 182 -24.14 -14.42 2.21
CA ILE A 182 -24.58 -13.46 3.21
C ILE A 182 -26.10 -13.29 3.10
N ASN A 183 -26.82 -13.62 4.18
CA ASN A 183 -28.26 -13.41 4.25
C ASN A 183 -28.59 -11.90 4.38
N LYS A 184 -29.84 -11.51 4.14
CA LYS A 184 -30.34 -10.12 4.23
C LYS A 184 -30.04 -9.42 5.56
N ASN A 185 -29.78 -10.18 6.61
CA ASN A 185 -29.41 -9.70 7.94
C ASN A 185 -27.88 -9.53 8.13
N PHE A 186 -27.08 -9.58 7.06
CA PHE A 186 -25.60 -9.57 7.11
C PHE A 186 -24.99 -10.69 7.97
N GLN A 187 -25.67 -11.84 8.03
CA GLN A 187 -25.20 -13.04 8.71
C GLN A 187 -24.76 -14.09 7.68
N ILE A 188 -23.75 -14.88 8.03
CA ILE A 188 -23.27 -15.96 7.18
C ILE A 188 -24.33 -17.06 7.15
N ASP A 189 -24.78 -17.41 5.95
CA ASP A 189 -25.67 -18.54 5.71
C ASP A 189 -24.84 -19.82 5.61
N LEU A 190 -24.76 -20.55 6.73
CA LEU A 190 -23.99 -21.79 6.87
C LEU A 190 -24.31 -22.83 5.77
N PRO A 191 -25.58 -23.13 5.43
CA PRO A 191 -25.91 -24.04 4.34
C PRO A 191 -25.40 -23.57 2.96
N ALA A 192 -25.46 -22.26 2.66
CA ALA A 192 -24.94 -21.72 1.41
C ALA A 192 -23.40 -21.76 1.38
N TYR A 193 -22.76 -21.56 2.53
CA TYR A 193 -21.31 -21.68 2.72
C TYR A 193 -20.82 -23.12 2.52
N GLU A 194 -21.47 -24.11 3.12
CA GLU A 194 -21.10 -25.53 2.94
C GLU A 194 -21.18 -25.98 1.48
N LYS A 195 -22.16 -25.45 0.73
CA LYS A 195 -22.31 -25.72 -0.71
C LYS A 195 -21.23 -25.05 -1.56
N SER A 196 -20.80 -23.86 -1.17
CA SER A 196 -19.77 -23.07 -1.89
C SER A 196 -18.35 -23.52 -1.57
N GLY A 197 -18.17 -24.20 -0.42
CA GLY A 197 -16.89 -24.73 0.03
C GLY A 197 -16.01 -23.68 0.71
N PRO A 198 -14.83 -24.10 1.21
CA PRO A 198 -13.92 -23.20 1.90
C PRO A 198 -13.35 -22.14 0.96
N LEU A 199 -13.27 -20.92 1.49
CA LEU A 199 -12.60 -19.79 0.87
C LEU A 199 -11.10 -20.07 0.67
N GLN A 200 -10.60 -19.86 -0.54
CA GLN A 200 -9.17 -19.88 -0.84
C GLN A 200 -8.68 -18.46 -1.14
N LEU A 201 -7.52 -18.13 -0.59
CA LEU A 201 -6.83 -16.87 -0.83
C LEU A 201 -5.71 -17.12 -1.84
N SER A 202 -5.42 -16.12 -2.68
CA SER A 202 -4.20 -16.17 -3.49
C SER A 202 -2.97 -16.28 -2.60
N THR A 203 -1.92 -16.94 -3.07
CA THR A 203 -0.69 -17.12 -2.28
C THR A 203 -0.05 -15.79 -1.90
N PHE A 204 -0.09 -14.79 -2.80
CA PHE A 204 0.39 -13.45 -2.50
C PHE A 204 -0.40 -12.78 -1.36
N PHE A 205 -1.74 -12.89 -1.39
CA PHE A 205 -2.60 -12.28 -0.38
C PHE A 205 -2.44 -12.95 0.98
N ALA A 206 -2.39 -14.29 1.01
CA ALA A 206 -2.15 -15.06 2.22
C ALA A 206 -0.78 -14.72 2.86
N MET A 207 0.28 -14.64 2.06
CA MET A 207 1.61 -14.28 2.55
C MET A 207 1.65 -12.84 3.08
N SER A 208 0.99 -11.90 2.41
CA SER A 208 0.90 -10.51 2.87
C SER A 208 0.24 -10.41 4.25
N TYR A 209 -0.82 -11.17 4.50
CA TYR A 209 -1.42 -11.27 5.84
C TYR A 209 -0.49 -11.92 6.86
N GLY A 210 0.16 -13.04 6.50
CA GLY A 210 1.11 -13.72 7.39
C GLY A 210 2.22 -12.80 7.86
N ILE A 211 2.74 -11.97 6.96
CA ILE A 211 3.79 -10.98 7.27
C ILE A 211 3.24 -9.81 8.08
N GLY A 212 1.99 -9.41 7.85
CA GLY A 212 1.30 -8.45 8.71
C GLY A 212 1.29 -8.91 10.18
N PHE A 213 0.94 -10.17 10.43
CA PHE A 213 1.00 -10.75 11.78
C PHE A 213 2.44 -10.89 12.31
N ALA A 214 3.38 -11.30 11.45
CA ALA A 214 4.79 -11.40 11.82
C ALA A 214 5.40 -10.03 12.19
N THR A 215 4.90 -8.94 11.61
CA THR A 215 5.36 -7.59 11.93
C THR A 215 4.98 -7.22 13.37
N LEU A 216 3.78 -7.60 13.83
CA LEU A 216 3.36 -7.37 15.21
C LEU A 216 4.28 -8.09 16.20
N SER A 217 4.55 -9.38 15.98
CA SER A 217 5.47 -10.13 16.84
C SER A 217 6.91 -9.59 16.75
N ALA A 218 7.37 -9.22 15.56
CA ALA A 218 8.69 -8.61 15.37
C ALA A 218 8.83 -7.30 16.15
N THR A 219 7.80 -6.45 16.19
CA THR A 219 7.84 -5.20 16.98
C THR A 219 7.98 -5.49 18.48
N LEU A 220 7.27 -6.49 19.01
CA LEU A 220 7.39 -6.88 20.42
C LEU A 220 8.79 -7.41 20.74
N VAL A 221 9.35 -8.27 19.88
CA VAL A 221 10.71 -8.82 20.04
C VAL A 221 11.76 -7.72 19.92
N HIS A 222 11.59 -6.77 18.99
CA HIS A 222 12.51 -5.65 18.83
C HIS A 222 12.52 -4.75 20.07
N VAL A 223 11.35 -4.41 20.61
CA VAL A 223 11.25 -3.64 21.86
C VAL A 223 11.92 -4.41 23.01
N ALA A 224 11.65 -5.71 23.15
CA ALA A 224 12.23 -6.52 24.22
C ALA A 224 13.76 -6.65 24.15
N LEU A 225 14.36 -6.67 22.95
CA LEU A 225 15.80 -6.84 22.78
C LEU A 225 16.59 -5.52 22.83
N PHE A 226 16.00 -4.42 22.33
CA PHE A 226 16.72 -3.14 22.17
C PHE A 226 16.31 -2.08 23.20
N HIS A 227 15.14 -2.23 23.81
CA HIS A 227 14.54 -1.26 24.73
C HIS A 227 13.98 -1.92 26.01
N GLY A 228 14.24 -3.21 26.22
CA GLY A 228 13.86 -4.01 27.38
C GLY A 228 15.02 -4.23 28.34
#